data_AF-A0A929SU71-F1
#
_entry.id   AF-A0A929SU71-F1
#
_cell.length_a   1.000
_cell.length_b   1.000
_cell.length_c   1.000
_cell.angle_alpha   90.00
_cell.angle_beta   90.00
_cell.angle_gamma   90.00
#
_symmetry.space_group_name_H-M   'P 1'
#
loop_
_entity.id
_entity.type
_entity.pdbx_description
1 polymer ?
#
loop_
_entity_poly.entity_id
_entity_poly.type
_entity_poly.pdbx_seq_one_letter_code
_entity_poly.pdbx_strand_id
1 'polypeptide(L)'
;MVDVAYEFLKDIIEHEEYLKLIMDRYNISNENYERMKEIPNVPYNLMIAIGESKNIVKRGNEVDLEKVSKTIIQDLRKNRIGNITLERVGEVL
;
A
#
# COMPACT_ATOMS: atom_id res chain seq x y z
N MET A 1 -9.10 6.85 8.22
CA MET A 1 -8.75 5.55 7.58
C MET A 1 -7.39 5.60 6.90
N VAL A 2 -6.95 6.78 6.47
CA VAL A 2 -5.62 7.00 5.90
C VAL A 2 -4.52 6.44 6.79
N ASP A 3 -4.51 6.77 8.09
CA ASP A 3 -3.50 6.28 9.04
C ASP A 3 -3.47 4.76 9.16
N VAL A 4 -4.64 4.10 9.10
CA VAL A 4 -4.72 2.64 9.17
C VAL A 4 -4.13 1.99 7.92
N ALA A 5 -4.39 2.54 6.73
CA ALA A 5 -3.79 2.05 5.51
C ALA A 5 -2.28 2.35 5.47
N TYR A 6 -1.85 3.47 6.04
CA TYR A 6 -0.45 3.83 6.20
C TYR A 6 0.30 2.85 7.09
N GLU A 7 -0.19 2.61 8.32
CA GLU A 7 0.46 1.65 9.24
C GLU A 7 0.44 0.23 8.68
N PHE A 8 -0.64 -0.17 8.00
CA PHE A 8 -0.67 -1.44 7.27
C PHE A 8 0.45 -1.51 6.21
N LEU A 9 0.59 -0.50 5.35
CA LEU A 9 1.66 -0.54 4.33
C LEU A 9 3.05 -0.46 4.95
N LYS A 10 3.20 0.22 6.09
CA LYS A 10 4.44 0.30 6.85
C LYS A 10 4.85 -1.05 7.44
N ASP A 11 3.90 -1.84 7.93
CA ASP A 11 4.15 -3.23 8.32
C ASP A 11 4.52 -4.10 7.10
N ILE A 12 3.78 -3.95 6.01
CA ILE A 12 3.96 -4.78 4.81
C ILE A 12 5.31 -4.59 4.12
N ILE A 13 5.88 -3.39 4.13
CA ILE A 13 7.20 -3.15 3.52
C ILE A 13 8.34 -3.89 4.23
N GLU A 14 8.15 -4.31 5.49
CA GLU A 14 9.11 -5.13 6.24
C GLU A 14 9.06 -6.62 5.85
N HIS A 15 8.07 -7.01 5.04
CA HIS A 15 7.81 -8.38 4.62
C HIS A 15 7.78 -8.51 3.09
N GLU A 16 8.89 -8.96 2.49
CA GLU A 16 9.07 -9.01 1.03
C GLU A 16 7.95 -9.81 0.33
N GLU A 17 7.51 -10.92 0.92
CA GLU A 17 6.46 -11.76 0.36
C GLU A 17 5.10 -11.05 0.30
N TYR A 18 4.77 -10.21 1.28
CA TYR A 18 3.51 -9.47 1.31
C TYR A 18 3.58 -8.18 0.50
N LEU A 19 4.73 -7.53 0.50
CA LEU A 19 5.00 -6.40 -0.37
C LEU A 19 4.80 -6.81 -1.84
N LYS A 20 5.30 -7.98 -2.24
CA LYS A 20 5.09 -8.50 -3.59
C LYS A 20 3.61 -8.65 -3.95
N LEU A 21 2.77 -9.13 -3.02
CA LEU A 21 1.32 -9.21 -3.24
C LEU A 21 0.67 -7.84 -3.47
N ILE A 22 1.10 -6.81 -2.72
CA ILE A 22 0.64 -5.43 -2.93
C ILE A 22 1.09 -4.93 -4.31
N MET A 23 2.37 -5.10 -4.64
CA MET A 23 2.93 -4.64 -5.90
C MET A 23 2.25 -5.29 -7.11
N ASP A 24 2.01 -6.61 -7.07
CA ASP A 24 1.29 -7.35 -8.09
C ASP A 24 -0.17 -6.85 -8.21
N ARG A 25 -0.86 -6.65 -7.08
CA ARG A 25 -2.26 -6.17 -7.05
C ARG A 25 -2.44 -4.79 -7.70
N TYR A 26 -1.46 -3.92 -7.50
CA TYR A 26 -1.50 -2.52 -7.96
C TYR A 26 -0.57 -2.25 -9.14
N ASN A 27 -0.03 -3.28 -9.79
CA ASN A 27 0.83 -3.16 -10.97
C ASN A 27 2.00 -2.18 -10.75
N ILE A 28 2.66 -2.28 -9.59
CA ILE A 28 3.83 -1.48 -9.22
C ILE A 28 5.07 -2.30 -9.55
N SER A 29 5.90 -1.80 -10.47
CA SER A 29 7.14 -2.50 -10.85
C SER A 29 8.20 -2.39 -9.75
N ASN A 30 9.15 -3.32 -9.74
CA ASN A 30 10.33 -3.26 -8.86
C ASN A 30 11.11 -1.96 -9.08
N GLU A 31 11.31 -1.54 -10.33
CA GLU A 31 11.99 -0.28 -10.64
C GLU A 31 11.29 0.93 -10.00
N ASN A 32 9.95 0.98 -10.07
CA ASN A 32 9.18 2.05 -9.45
C ASN A 32 9.33 2.01 -7.92
N TYR A 33 9.28 0.82 -7.32
CA TYR A 33 9.45 0.67 -5.88
C TYR A 33 10.86 1.05 -5.40
N GLU A 34 11.91 0.64 -6.12
CA GLU A 34 13.29 1.04 -5.82
C GLU A 34 13.46 2.56 -5.81
N ARG A 35 12.87 3.26 -6.79
CA ARG A 35 12.85 4.73 -6.84
C ARG A 35 12.09 5.35 -5.67
N MET A 36 11.01 4.71 -5.20
CA MET A 36 10.25 5.20 -4.02
C MET A 36 11.06 5.12 -2.73
N LYS A 37 12.02 4.19 -2.61
CA LYS A 37 12.89 4.06 -1.42
C LYS A 37 13.93 5.18 -1.31
N GLU A 38 14.26 5.84 -2.41
CA GLU A 38 15.16 7.01 -2.41
C GLU A 38 14.50 8.26 -1.82
N ILE A 39 13.16 8.28 -1.76
CA ILE A 39 12.36 9.39 -1.24
C ILE A 39 11.91 9.02 0.19
N PRO A 40 12.00 9.93 1.17
CA PRO A 40 11.47 9.69 2.50
C PRO A 40 9.98 9.30 2.47
N ASN A 41 9.57 8.54 3.48
CA ASN A 41 8.18 8.15 3.69
C ASN A 41 7.62 7.17 2.63
N VAL A 42 8.30 6.02 2.48
CA VAL A 42 7.93 4.95 1.54
C VAL A 42 6.46 4.52 1.62
N PRO A 43 5.83 4.33 2.80
CA PRO A 43 4.42 3.93 2.85
C PRO A 43 3.48 4.97 2.22
N TYR A 44 3.77 6.26 2.41
CA TYR A 44 3.03 7.34 1.75
C TYR A 44 3.23 7.31 0.23
N ASN A 45 4.48 7.17 -0.23
CA ASN A 45 4.80 7.08 -1.66
C ASN A 45 4.10 5.89 -2.33
N LEU A 46 3.98 4.77 -1.62
CA LEU A 46 3.24 3.60 -2.07
C LEU A 46 1.73 3.89 -2.18
N MET A 47 1.13 4.63 -1.24
CA MET A 47 -0.26 5.08 -1.37
C MET A 47 -0.47 5.98 -2.60
N ILE A 48 0.47 6.87 -2.91
CA ILE A 48 0.43 7.70 -4.12
C ILE A 48 0.46 6.82 -5.37
N ALA A 49 1.40 5.88 -5.45
CA ALA A 49 1.51 4.96 -6.59
C ALA A 49 0.26 4.09 -6.80
N ILE A 50 -0.35 3.63 -5.70
CA ILE A 50 -1.63 2.90 -5.74
C ILE A 50 -2.75 3.79 -6.30
N GLY A 51 -2.79 5.06 -5.87
CA GLY A 51 -3.75 6.04 -6.37
C GLY A 51 -3.61 6.30 -7.87
N GLU A 52 -2.37 6.48 -8.35
CA GLU A 52 -2.07 6.65 -9.77
C GLU A 52 -2.46 5.42 -10.59
N SER A 53 -2.05 4.22 -10.14
CA SER A 53 -2.37 2.94 -10.78
C SER A 53 -3.87 2.70 -10.95
N LYS A 54 -4.68 3.12 -9.97
CA LYS A 54 -6.14 2.97 -10.00
C LYS A 54 -6.88 4.22 -10.50
N ASN A 55 -6.16 5.24 -10.95
CA ASN A 55 -6.70 6.53 -11.37
C ASN A 55 -7.64 7.17 -10.32
N ILE A 56 -7.24 7.09 -9.04
CA ILE A 56 -7.97 7.62 -7.89
C ILE A 56 -7.44 9.03 -7.58
N VAL A 57 -7.93 10.01 -8.34
CA VAL A 57 -7.51 11.42 -8.23
C VAL A 57 -8.69 12.35 -7.88
N LYS A 58 -8.37 13.47 -7.24
CA LYS A 58 -9.26 14.62 -6.97
C LYS A 58 -9.19 15.63 -8.13
N ARG A 59 -10.02 16.67 -8.05
CA ARG A 59 -9.89 17.85 -8.92
C ARG A 59 -8.51 18.48 -8.71
N GLY A 60 -7.81 18.78 -9.80
CA GLY A 60 -6.43 19.29 -9.75
C GLY A 60 -5.35 18.22 -9.94
N ASN A 61 -5.74 16.96 -10.24
CA ASN A 61 -4.82 15.85 -10.51
C ASN A 61 -4.00 15.38 -9.29
N GLU A 62 -4.45 15.70 -8.08
CA GLU A 62 -3.88 15.18 -6.84
C GLU A 62 -4.51 13.83 -6.47
N VAL A 63 -3.74 12.89 -5.92
CA VAL A 63 -4.26 11.59 -5.48
C VAL A 63 -5.25 11.73 -4.32
N ASP A 64 -6.39 11.04 -4.40
CA ASP A 64 -7.39 11.02 -3.33
C ASP A 64 -7.06 9.97 -2.27
N LEU A 65 -6.18 10.32 -1.32
CA LEU A 65 -5.71 9.41 -0.26
C LEU A 65 -6.83 8.78 0.58
N GLU A 66 -7.96 9.48 0.77
CA GLU A 66 -9.12 8.92 1.47
C GLU A 66 -9.73 7.74 0.70
N LYS A 67 -9.90 7.88 -0.61
CA LYS A 67 -10.38 6.78 -1.47
C LYS A 67 -9.34 5.67 -1.64
N VAL A 68 -8.06 6.03 -1.72
CA VAL A 68 -6.95 5.05 -1.77
C VAL A 68 -6.96 4.21 -0.50
N SER A 69 -7.02 4.83 0.68
CA SER A 69 -7.04 4.10 1.96
C SER A 69 -8.22 3.13 2.05
N LYS A 70 -9.42 3.56 1.61
CA LYS A 70 -10.60 2.69 1.55
C LYS A 70 -10.41 1.53 0.57
N THR A 71 -9.80 1.78 -0.58
CA THR A 71 -9.49 0.74 -1.58
C THR A 71 -8.56 -0.32 -1.02
N ILE A 72 -7.45 0.09 -0.38
CA ILE A 72 -6.48 -0.83 0.22
C ILE A 72 -7.15 -1.72 1.26
N ILE A 73 -7.85 -1.10 2.22
CA ILE A 73 -8.50 -1.85 3.30
C ILE A 73 -9.62 -2.76 2.78
N GLN A 74 -10.38 -2.33 1.76
CA GLN A 74 -11.41 -3.17 1.15
C GLN A 74 -10.80 -4.36 0.39
N ASP A 75 -9.70 -4.15 -0.33
CA ASP A 75 -9.05 -5.22 -1.07
C ASP A 75 -8.37 -6.22 -0.12
N LEU A 76 -7.81 -5.76 1.00
CA LEU A 76 -7.34 -6.64 2.09
C LEU A 76 -8.49 -7.48 2.65
N ARG A 77 -9.58 -6.83 3.11
CA ARG A 77 -10.74 -7.51 3.72
C ARG A 77 -11.44 -8.49 2.79
N LYS A 78 -11.39 -8.26 1.48
CA LYS A 78 -11.99 -9.13 0.46
C LYS A 78 -11.03 -10.19 -0.07
N ASN A 79 -9.84 -10.32 0.52
CA ASN A 79 -8.78 -11.22 0.09
C ASN A 79 -8.40 -11.05 -1.40
N ARG A 80 -8.37 -9.80 -1.88
CA ARG A 80 -8.02 -9.46 -3.28
C ARG A 80 -6.53 -9.16 -3.46
N ILE A 81 -5.83 -8.88 -2.38
CA ILE A 81 -4.37 -8.70 -2.36
C ILE A 81 -3.69 -10.07 -2.31
N GLY A 82 -4.27 -10.99 -1.55
CA GLY A 82 -3.74 -12.33 -1.28
C GLY A 82 -3.74 -12.61 0.21
N ASN A 83 -3.25 -13.79 0.59
CA ASN A 83 -3.25 -14.22 1.99
C ASN A 83 -2.17 -13.47 2.76
N ILE A 84 -2.60 -12.55 3.64
CA ILE A 84 -1.74 -11.79 4.54
C ILE A 84 -2.15 -12.11 5.97
N THR A 85 -1.18 -12.49 6.79
CA THR A 85 -1.36 -12.57 8.25
C THR A 85 -0.79 -11.30 8.85
N LEU A 86 -1.47 -10.68 9.82
CA LEU A 86 -0.96 -9.48 10.51
C LEU A 86 -0.44 -9.79 11.92
N GLU A 87 -0.70 -11.00 12.43
CA GLU A 87 -0.14 -11.48 13.68
C GLU A 87 1.20 -12.19 13.41
N ARG A 88 2.17 -11.97 14.29
CA ARG A 88 3.49 -12.63 14.25
C ARG A 88 3.81 -13.21 15.60
N VAL A 89 4.50 -14.35 15.58
CA VAL A 89 4.97 -14.98 16.81
C VAL A 89 6.03 -14.08 17.44
N GLY A 90 5.79 -13.64 18.68
CA GLY A 90 6.75 -12.85 19.45
C GLY A 90 6.60 -11.33 19.33
N GLU A 91 5.66 -10.84 18.52
CA GLU A 91 5.32 -9.42 18.46
C GLU A 91 4.07 -9.15 19.30
N VAL A 92 4.14 -8.12 20.15
CA VAL A 92 2.99 -7.62 20.92
C VAL A 92 2.50 -6.35 20.22
N LEU A 93 1.23 -6.36 19.80
CA LEU A 93 0.54 -5.24 19.14
C LEU A 93 0.47 -4.00 20.03
#